data_AF-K3VBR5-F1
#
_entry.id   AF-K3VBR5-F1
#
_cell.length_a   1.000
_cell.length_b   1.000
_cell.length_c   1.000
_cell.angle_alpha   90.00
_cell.angle_beta   90.00
_cell.angle_gamma   90.00
#
_symmetry.space_group_name_H-M   'P 1'
#
loop_
_entity.id
_entity.type
_entity.pdbx_description
1 polymer ?
#
loop_
_entity_poly.entity_id
_entity_poly.type
_entity_poly.pdbx_seq_one_letter_code
_entity_poly.pdbx_strand_id
1 'polypeptide(L)'
;MRTGIFLSVSFATIVFAHSQKPIVDANADWMTKHMAEEHHVQGWDADSFFTLHDYNGDGWWQAAELMRTYGLFDESNKGMGDKRKEEVRDILLGLLDKDSDSSVSRKEWMDYINSGKTLPDLNTGPGHHGDDEYEYEIHHWEKYHDDNTKLEDLTHPEDIEHFKKHDEMEDAQDRLEAMQKLSIVEANIPQKFRRQ
;
A
#
# COMPACT_ATOMS: atom_id res chain seq x y z
N MET A 1 60.55 23.96 6.37
CA MET A 1 59.46 24.36 7.28
C MET A 1 58.19 24.49 6.45
N ARG A 2 57.10 23.96 7.01
CA ARG A 2 55.65 23.98 6.65
C ARG A 2 55.24 25.03 5.60
N THR A 3 54.35 24.73 4.65
CA THR A 3 52.91 24.52 4.91
C THR A 3 52.22 23.79 3.75
N GLY A 4 51.58 22.66 4.05
CA GLY A 4 50.60 22.02 3.17
C GLY A 4 49.22 22.63 3.42
N ILE A 5 48.54 23.03 2.36
CA ILE A 5 47.15 23.50 2.40
C ILE A 5 46.26 22.27 2.15
N PHE A 6 45.57 21.83 3.20
CA PHE A 6 44.47 20.88 3.08
C PHE A 6 43.23 21.65 2.67
N LEU A 7 42.73 21.42 1.45
CA LEU A 7 41.42 21.89 1.03
C LEU A 7 40.41 20.79 1.40
N SER A 8 39.72 20.96 2.53
CA SER A 8 38.57 20.14 2.89
C SER A 8 37.36 20.59 2.08
N VAL A 9 37.01 19.84 1.03
CA VAL A 9 35.73 20.02 0.34
C VAL A 9 34.68 19.29 1.16
N SER A 10 33.90 20.03 1.94
CA SER A 10 32.71 19.52 2.59
C SER A 10 31.65 19.22 1.53
N PHE A 11 31.32 17.94 1.35
CA PHE A 11 30.10 17.55 0.64
C PHE A 11 28.91 17.92 1.52
N ALA A 12 28.20 18.99 1.17
CA ALA A 12 26.87 19.23 1.67
C ALA A 12 25.91 18.33 0.87
N THR A 13 25.59 17.16 1.42
CA THR A 13 24.40 16.41 0.99
C THR A 13 23.18 17.16 1.48
N ILE A 14 22.61 17.99 0.61
CA ILE A 14 21.25 18.47 0.78
C ILE A 14 20.36 17.41 0.12
N VAL A 15 19.73 16.56 0.93
CA VAL A 15 18.61 15.73 0.50
C VAL A 15 17.35 16.52 0.84
N PHE A 16 16.82 17.28 -0.13
CA PHE A 16 15.40 17.62 -0.12
C PHE A 16 14.69 16.50 -0.88
N ALA A 17 14.21 15.50 -0.17
CA ALA A 17 13.24 14.57 -0.72
C ALA A 17 11.86 15.20 -0.48
N HIS A 18 11.47 16.13 -1.35
CA HIS A 18 10.05 16.39 -1.54
C HIS A 18 9.61 15.48 -2.67
N SER A 19 8.97 14.36 -2.30
CA SER A 19 8.34 13.44 -3.24
C SER A 19 7.14 14.14 -3.86
N GLN A 20 7.38 14.96 -4.88
CA GLN A 20 6.29 15.55 -5.63
C GLN A 20 5.71 14.47 -6.55
N LYS A 21 4.40 14.22 -6.46
CA LYS A 21 3.71 13.24 -7.31
C LYS A 21 4.13 13.39 -8.78
N PRO A 22 4.57 12.30 -9.43
CA PRO A 22 4.82 12.28 -10.86
C PRO A 22 3.71 12.94 -11.69
N ILE A 23 4.08 13.82 -12.63
CA ILE A 23 3.13 14.33 -13.63
C ILE A 23 2.89 13.22 -14.65
N VAL A 24 1.62 12.79 -14.81
CA VAL A 24 1.19 11.73 -15.74
C VAL A 24 0.27 12.31 -16.81
N ASP A 25 0.38 11.80 -18.05
CA ASP A 25 -0.58 12.14 -19.11
C ASP A 25 -1.99 11.66 -18.71
N ALA A 26 -3.01 12.52 -18.89
CA ALA A 26 -4.40 12.18 -18.59
C ALA A 26 -4.90 10.94 -19.37
N ASN A 27 -4.32 10.66 -20.54
CA ASN A 27 -4.63 9.52 -21.39
C ASN A 27 -3.70 8.31 -21.18
N ALA A 28 -2.79 8.37 -20.21
CA ALA A 28 -1.96 7.21 -19.86
C ALA A 28 -2.84 6.02 -19.45
N ASP A 29 -2.34 4.81 -19.70
CA ASP A 29 -2.97 3.58 -19.25
C ASP A 29 -3.02 3.50 -17.73
N TRP A 30 -3.88 2.60 -17.24
CA TRP A 30 -4.11 2.41 -15.81
C TRP A 30 -2.83 2.04 -15.06
N MET A 31 -1.96 1.20 -15.62
CA MET A 31 -0.72 0.80 -14.96
C MET A 31 0.21 1.99 -14.76
N THR A 32 0.34 2.86 -15.77
CA THR A 32 1.17 4.05 -15.70
C THR A 32 0.65 5.02 -14.64
N LYS A 33 -0.68 5.20 -14.56
CA LYS A 33 -1.32 6.01 -13.51
C LYS A 33 -1.13 5.40 -12.13
N HIS A 34 -1.40 4.11 -11.99
CA HIS A 34 -1.21 3.36 -10.74
C HIS A 34 0.23 3.51 -10.20
N MET A 35 1.25 3.25 -11.02
CA MET A 35 2.66 3.36 -10.62
C MET A 35 3.05 4.79 -10.21
N ALA A 36 2.43 5.78 -10.83
CA ALA A 36 2.68 7.17 -10.51
C ALA A 36 1.94 7.64 -9.25
N GLU A 37 0.70 7.21 -9.06
CA GLU A 37 -0.19 7.67 -7.98
C GLU A 37 0.04 6.91 -6.66
N GLU A 38 0.30 5.59 -6.73
CA GLU A 38 0.46 4.71 -5.57
C GLU A 38 1.93 4.50 -5.17
N HIS A 39 2.85 4.56 -6.14
CA HIS A 39 4.28 4.27 -5.90
C HIS A 39 5.20 5.47 -6.09
N HIS A 40 4.68 6.60 -6.61
CA HIS A 40 5.49 7.76 -7.01
C HIS A 40 6.66 7.40 -7.96
N VAL A 41 6.52 6.34 -8.76
CA VAL A 41 7.55 5.88 -9.70
C VAL A 41 7.22 6.31 -11.13
N GLN A 42 8.16 7.02 -11.75
CA GLN A 42 8.23 7.19 -13.20
C GLN A 42 9.27 6.25 -13.78
N GLY A 43 8.99 5.67 -14.96
CA GLY A 43 9.94 4.79 -15.65
C GLY A 43 10.12 3.46 -14.93
N TRP A 44 9.11 2.60 -15.05
CA TRP A 44 9.10 1.22 -14.59
C TRP A 44 9.12 0.27 -15.79
N ASP A 45 9.40 -1.00 -15.53
CA ASP A 45 9.31 -2.09 -16.50
C ASP A 45 8.39 -3.21 -15.99
N ALA A 46 8.08 -4.17 -16.86
CA ALA A 46 7.19 -5.26 -16.49
C ALA A 46 7.71 -6.07 -15.28
N ASP A 47 9.03 -6.22 -15.14
CA ASP A 47 9.63 -7.02 -14.07
C ASP A 47 9.53 -6.34 -12.70
N SER A 48 9.77 -5.03 -12.66
CA SER A 48 9.60 -4.20 -11.46
C SER A 48 8.12 -4.10 -11.08
N PHE A 49 7.20 -3.93 -12.04
CA PHE A 49 5.76 -3.97 -11.78
C PHE A 49 5.36 -5.32 -11.17
N PHE A 50 5.86 -6.44 -11.70
CA PHE A 50 5.57 -7.77 -11.13
C PHE A 50 6.03 -7.85 -9.67
N THR A 51 7.29 -7.49 -9.45
CA THR A 51 7.97 -7.66 -8.16
C THR A 51 7.37 -6.76 -7.07
N LEU A 52 6.92 -5.56 -7.41
CA LEU A 52 6.29 -4.66 -6.43
C LEU A 52 4.92 -5.14 -5.94
N HIS A 53 4.20 -5.91 -6.75
CA HIS A 53 2.85 -6.37 -6.43
C HIS A 53 2.78 -7.86 -6.02
N ASP A 54 3.93 -8.51 -5.95
CA ASP A 54 4.13 -9.80 -5.29
C ASP A 54 4.30 -9.52 -3.78
N TYR A 55 3.19 -9.27 -3.10
CA TYR A 55 3.17 -8.75 -1.73
C TYR A 55 3.74 -9.76 -0.73
N ASN A 56 3.59 -11.05 -1.01
CA ASN A 56 4.12 -12.11 -0.15
C ASN A 56 5.53 -12.57 -0.57
N GLY A 57 6.01 -12.17 -1.76
CA GLY A 57 7.35 -12.42 -2.26
C GLY A 57 7.60 -13.86 -2.71
N ASP A 58 6.55 -14.62 -3.05
CA ASP A 58 6.66 -16.03 -3.43
C ASP A 58 6.84 -16.27 -4.95
N GLY A 59 6.81 -15.20 -5.74
CA GLY A 59 7.02 -15.23 -7.18
C GLY A 59 5.76 -15.45 -8.02
N TRP A 60 4.58 -15.40 -7.40
CA TRP A 60 3.28 -15.58 -8.04
C TRP A 60 2.32 -14.49 -7.58
N TRP A 61 1.47 -13.99 -8.47
CA TRP A 61 0.33 -13.21 -8.04
C TRP A 61 -0.87 -14.12 -7.79
N GLN A 62 -1.28 -14.25 -6.55
CA GLN A 62 -2.56 -14.89 -6.24
C GLN A 62 -3.72 -13.92 -6.49
N ALA A 63 -4.93 -14.48 -6.59
CA ALA A 63 -6.16 -13.69 -6.74
C ALA A 63 -6.27 -12.53 -5.73
N ALA A 64 -5.88 -12.75 -4.48
CA ALA A 64 -5.93 -11.71 -3.44
C ALA A 64 -4.97 -10.54 -3.73
N GLU A 65 -3.80 -10.81 -4.29
CA GLU A 65 -2.80 -9.78 -4.63
C GLU A 65 -3.25 -8.97 -5.85
N LEU A 66 -3.81 -9.63 -6.87
CA LEU A 66 -4.45 -8.96 -7.99
C LEU A 66 -5.57 -8.02 -7.52
N MET A 67 -6.42 -8.50 -6.62
CA MET A 67 -7.50 -7.72 -6.04
C MET A 67 -6.98 -6.57 -5.16
N ARG A 68 -5.90 -6.79 -4.40
CA ARG A 68 -5.25 -5.75 -3.59
C ARG A 68 -4.67 -4.64 -4.46
N THR A 69 -3.95 -4.98 -5.52
CA THR A 69 -3.38 -4.02 -6.48
C THR A 69 -4.45 -3.15 -7.13
N TYR A 70 -5.66 -3.68 -7.32
CA TYR A 70 -6.83 -2.93 -7.79
C TYR A 70 -7.61 -2.19 -6.69
N GLY A 71 -7.13 -2.16 -5.45
CA GLY A 71 -7.74 -1.43 -4.35
C GLY A 71 -9.03 -2.05 -3.80
N LEU A 72 -9.34 -3.31 -4.11
CA LEU A 72 -10.67 -3.88 -3.77
C LEU A 72 -10.91 -4.08 -2.28
N PHE A 73 -9.85 -4.08 -1.48
CA PHE A 73 -9.89 -4.20 -0.02
C PHE A 73 -9.66 -2.87 0.69
N ASP A 74 -9.40 -1.80 -0.05
CA ASP A 74 -9.20 -0.47 0.49
C ASP A 74 -10.52 0.16 0.97
N GLU A 75 -10.43 1.06 1.95
CA GLU A 75 -11.58 1.73 2.56
C GLU A 75 -12.36 2.57 1.52
N SER A 76 -11.69 3.13 0.50
CA SER A 76 -12.33 3.83 -0.61
C SER A 76 -13.29 2.93 -1.41
N ASN A 77 -13.07 1.62 -1.39
CA ASN A 77 -13.89 0.60 -2.06
C ASN A 77 -14.78 -0.20 -1.10
N LYS A 78 -14.97 0.25 0.15
CA LYS A 78 -15.86 -0.43 1.13
C LYS A 78 -17.30 -0.59 0.66
N GLY A 79 -17.78 0.32 -0.20
CA GLY A 79 -19.12 0.28 -0.78
C GLY A 79 -19.28 -0.69 -1.95
N MET A 80 -18.18 -1.27 -2.44
CA MET A 80 -18.21 -2.23 -3.53
C MET A 80 -18.74 -3.59 -3.05
N GLY A 81 -19.84 -4.06 -3.63
CA GLY A 81 -20.40 -5.37 -3.29
C GLY A 81 -19.53 -6.54 -3.75
N ASP A 82 -19.58 -7.66 -3.03
CA ASP A 82 -18.75 -8.85 -3.26
C ASP A 82 -18.78 -9.35 -4.70
N LYS A 83 -19.97 -9.35 -5.32
CA LYS A 83 -20.13 -9.75 -6.73
C LYS A 83 -19.24 -8.93 -7.67
N ARG A 84 -19.11 -7.61 -7.45
CA ARG A 84 -18.25 -6.76 -8.28
C ARG A 84 -16.78 -7.07 -8.05
N LYS A 85 -16.40 -7.40 -6.81
CA LYS A 85 -15.02 -7.81 -6.48
C LYS A 85 -14.67 -9.14 -7.16
N GLU A 86 -15.60 -10.09 -7.17
CA GLU A 86 -15.48 -11.36 -7.89
C GLU A 86 -15.38 -11.15 -9.41
N GLU A 87 -16.19 -10.27 -9.98
CA GLU A 87 -16.11 -9.93 -11.41
C GLU A 87 -14.72 -9.37 -11.77
N VAL A 88 -14.16 -8.47 -10.96
CA VAL A 88 -12.80 -7.93 -11.17
C VAL A 88 -11.76 -9.05 -11.11
N ARG A 89 -11.81 -9.90 -10.08
CA ARG A 89 -10.94 -11.08 -9.95
C ARG A 89 -10.99 -11.95 -11.21
N ASP A 90 -12.19 -12.30 -11.66
CA ASP A 90 -12.40 -13.22 -12.78
C ASP A 90 -11.90 -12.63 -14.10
N ILE A 91 -12.07 -11.31 -14.30
CA ILE A 91 -11.51 -10.59 -15.44
C ILE A 91 -9.98 -10.69 -15.43
N LEU A 92 -9.34 -10.42 -14.29
CA LEU A 92 -7.88 -10.40 -14.18
C LEU A 92 -7.28 -11.79 -14.39
N LEU A 93 -7.81 -12.81 -13.72
CA LEU A 93 -7.38 -14.20 -13.94
C LEU A 93 -7.63 -14.64 -15.38
N GLY A 94 -8.79 -14.34 -15.97
CA GLY A 94 -9.07 -14.68 -17.36
C GLY A 94 -8.11 -14.03 -18.37
N LEU A 95 -7.56 -12.86 -18.04
CA LEU A 95 -6.56 -12.18 -18.85
C LEU A 95 -5.16 -12.80 -18.69
N LEU A 96 -4.78 -13.11 -17.46
CA LEU A 96 -3.39 -13.39 -17.09
C LEU A 96 -3.09 -14.88 -16.93
N ASP A 97 -3.88 -15.59 -16.14
CA ASP A 97 -3.74 -17.03 -15.87
C ASP A 97 -4.01 -17.83 -17.16
N LYS A 98 -3.01 -18.55 -17.67
CA LYS A 98 -3.07 -19.29 -18.94
C LYS A 98 -3.13 -20.78 -18.73
N ASP A 99 -2.67 -21.28 -17.59
CA ASP A 99 -2.71 -22.71 -17.27
C ASP A 99 -3.83 -23.10 -16.28
N SER A 100 -4.61 -22.11 -15.83
CA SER A 100 -5.77 -22.24 -14.94
C SER A 100 -5.42 -22.75 -13.54
N ASP A 101 -4.24 -22.40 -13.02
CA ASP A 101 -3.82 -22.73 -11.66
C ASP A 101 -4.34 -21.74 -10.59
N SER A 102 -5.12 -20.73 -11.00
CA SER A 102 -5.68 -19.66 -10.17
C SER A 102 -4.65 -18.69 -9.59
N SER A 103 -3.44 -18.68 -10.15
CA SER A 103 -2.38 -17.72 -9.87
C SER A 103 -1.81 -17.20 -11.20
N VAL A 104 -0.95 -16.19 -11.11
CA VAL A 104 -0.24 -15.66 -12.28
C VAL A 104 1.25 -15.76 -12.01
N SER A 105 1.92 -16.59 -12.79
CA SER A 105 3.37 -16.68 -12.79
C SER A 105 4.01 -15.44 -13.40
N ARG A 106 5.26 -15.15 -13.02
CA ARG A 106 6.08 -14.15 -13.70
C ARG A 106 6.15 -14.39 -15.21
N LYS A 107 6.16 -15.65 -15.65
CA LYS A 107 6.20 -15.97 -17.08
C LYS A 107 4.92 -15.52 -17.80
N GLU A 108 3.76 -15.83 -17.26
CA GLU A 108 2.47 -15.45 -17.86
C GLU A 108 2.30 -13.94 -17.92
N TRP A 109 2.73 -13.25 -16.85
CA TRP A 109 2.79 -11.80 -16.82
C TRP A 109 3.65 -11.22 -17.94
N MET A 110 4.88 -11.72 -18.06
CA MET A 110 5.81 -11.24 -19.09
C MET A 110 5.28 -11.54 -20.50
N ASP A 111 4.70 -12.73 -20.72
CA ASP A 111 4.10 -13.09 -22.01
C ASP A 111 2.90 -12.16 -22.34
N TYR A 112 2.09 -11.78 -21.34
CA TYR A 112 0.99 -10.85 -21.49
C TYR A 112 1.48 -9.45 -21.92
N ILE A 113 2.45 -8.87 -21.21
CA ILE A 113 2.98 -7.54 -21.55
C ILE A 113 3.75 -7.56 -22.88
N ASN A 114 4.56 -8.59 -23.14
CA ASN A 114 5.28 -8.73 -24.41
C ASN A 114 4.35 -8.89 -25.62
N SER A 115 3.09 -9.26 -25.41
CA SER A 115 2.05 -9.25 -26.45
C SER A 115 1.50 -7.85 -26.77
N GLY A 116 2.04 -6.80 -26.13
CA GLY A 116 1.65 -5.41 -26.33
C GLY A 116 0.39 -5.01 -25.56
N LYS A 117 0.02 -5.77 -24.52
CA LYS A 117 -1.16 -5.51 -23.68
C LYS A 117 -0.78 -4.75 -22.41
N THR A 118 -1.79 -4.14 -21.80
CA THR A 118 -1.72 -3.48 -20.48
C THR A 118 -2.90 -3.95 -19.64
N LEU A 119 -2.74 -3.91 -18.31
CA LEU A 119 -3.86 -4.14 -17.41
C LEU A 119 -4.97 -3.10 -17.66
N PRO A 120 -6.25 -3.52 -17.67
CA PRO A 120 -7.37 -2.63 -17.95
C PRO A 120 -7.70 -1.73 -16.76
N ASP A 121 -8.20 -0.53 -17.05
CA ASP A 121 -8.91 0.26 -16.05
C ASP A 121 -10.29 -0.39 -15.79
N LEU A 122 -10.53 -0.85 -14.57
CA LEU A 122 -11.78 -1.49 -14.15
C LEU A 122 -12.67 -0.55 -13.33
N ASN A 123 -12.33 0.73 -13.28
CA ASN A 123 -12.99 1.79 -12.50
C ASN A 123 -13.06 1.46 -11.01
N THR A 124 -11.95 0.96 -10.46
CA THR A 124 -11.80 0.67 -9.02
C THR A 124 -10.98 1.75 -8.30
N GLY A 125 -10.54 2.77 -9.02
CA GLY A 125 -9.63 3.81 -8.51
C GLY A 125 -8.17 3.56 -8.93
N PRO A 126 -7.24 4.30 -8.30
CA PRO A 126 -5.82 4.23 -8.64
C PRO A 126 -5.19 2.90 -8.23
N GLY A 127 -5.74 2.20 -7.24
CA GLY A 127 -5.25 0.92 -6.74
C GLY A 127 -5.12 0.96 -5.23
N HIS A 128 -4.24 0.13 -4.68
CA HIS A 128 -3.77 0.22 -3.30
C HIS A 128 -2.42 -0.49 -3.19
N HIS A 129 -1.43 0.16 -2.59
CA HIS A 129 -0.07 -0.37 -2.47
C HIS A 129 0.37 -0.55 -1.00
N GLY A 130 -0.17 0.26 -0.09
CA GLY A 130 0.34 0.42 1.27
C GLY A 130 -0.39 -0.32 2.38
N ASP A 131 -0.16 0.14 3.60
CA ASP A 131 -1.06 -0.01 4.74
C ASP A 131 -1.80 1.32 4.97
N ASP A 132 -2.69 1.37 5.96
CA ASP A 132 -3.51 2.56 6.24
C ASP A 132 -2.68 3.84 6.51
N GLU A 133 -1.45 3.70 7.03
CA GLU A 133 -0.55 4.83 7.30
C GLU A 133 0.01 5.39 6.00
N TYR A 134 0.53 4.51 5.15
CA TYR A 134 1.10 4.91 3.87
C TYR A 134 0.05 5.48 2.92
N GLU A 135 -1.15 4.90 2.88
CA GLU A 135 -2.27 5.40 2.07
C GLU A 135 -2.72 6.81 2.52
N TYR A 136 -2.77 7.06 3.83
CA TYR A 136 -3.04 8.40 4.36
C TYR A 136 -1.95 9.40 3.95
N GLU A 137 -0.68 9.01 4.07
CA GLU A 137 0.46 9.87 3.71
C GLU A 137 0.40 10.27 2.22
N ILE A 138 0.28 9.30 1.32
CA ILE A 138 0.38 9.58 -0.13
C ILE A 138 -0.89 10.22 -0.69
N HIS A 139 -2.09 9.84 -0.24
CA HIS A 139 -3.34 10.29 -0.87
C HIS A 139 -3.98 11.50 -0.20
N HIS A 140 -3.76 11.66 1.10
CA HIS A 140 -4.37 12.73 1.86
C HIS A 140 -3.34 13.76 2.30
N TRP A 141 -2.29 13.33 3.02
CA TRP A 141 -1.28 14.25 3.55
C TRP A 141 -0.62 15.05 2.43
N GLU A 142 0.01 14.42 1.45
CA GLU A 142 0.69 15.16 0.35
C GLU A 142 -0.25 16.09 -0.45
N LYS A 143 -1.56 15.81 -0.43
CA LYS A 143 -2.54 16.58 -1.17
C LYS A 143 -3.02 17.83 -0.43
N TYR A 144 -3.19 17.74 0.88
CA TYR A 144 -3.82 18.80 1.69
C TYR A 144 -2.90 19.40 2.75
N HIS A 145 -1.78 18.76 3.03
CA HIS A 145 -0.84 19.10 4.08
C HIS A 145 0.60 19.13 3.56
N ASP A 146 1.46 19.82 4.29
CA ASP A 146 2.90 19.88 4.04
C ASP A 146 3.68 20.10 5.35
N ASP A 147 5.01 20.24 5.25
CA ASP A 147 5.89 20.44 6.42
C ASP A 147 5.54 21.67 7.29
N ASN A 148 4.72 22.60 6.78
CA ASN A 148 4.25 23.78 7.51
C ASN A 148 2.86 23.60 8.11
N THR A 149 2.17 22.49 7.82
CA THR A 149 0.89 22.12 8.43
C THR A 149 1.05 22.04 9.94
N LYS A 150 0.14 22.67 10.68
CA LYS A 150 0.09 22.61 12.13
C LYS A 150 -1.02 21.68 12.60
N LEU A 151 -0.98 21.31 13.88
CA LEU A 151 -1.99 20.44 14.48
C LEU A 151 -3.41 21.01 14.31
N GLU A 152 -3.57 22.33 14.40
CA GLU A 152 -4.85 23.00 14.19
C GLU A 152 -5.38 22.94 12.74
N ASP A 153 -4.54 22.59 11.76
CA ASP A 153 -4.91 22.48 10.35
C ASP A 153 -5.42 21.05 10.00
N LEU A 154 -5.13 20.05 10.85
CA LEU A 154 -5.53 18.64 10.71
C LEU A 154 -7.02 18.42 11.03
N THR A 155 -7.88 18.96 10.17
CA THR A 155 -9.33 19.06 10.41
C THR A 155 -10.17 18.45 9.31
N HIS A 156 -9.57 17.89 8.26
CA HIS A 156 -10.32 17.17 7.25
C HIS A 156 -10.98 15.92 7.86
N PRO A 157 -12.15 15.50 7.37
CA PRO A 157 -12.80 14.27 7.84
C PRO A 157 -11.86 13.06 7.84
N GLU A 158 -11.00 12.95 6.82
CA GLU A 158 -9.99 11.90 6.69
C GLU A 158 -8.89 12.00 7.75
N ASP A 159 -8.43 13.21 8.12
CA ASP A 159 -7.49 13.43 9.24
C ASP A 159 -8.10 12.87 10.54
N ILE A 160 -9.36 13.24 10.81
CA ILE A 160 -10.07 12.88 12.04
C ILE A 160 -10.30 11.37 12.11
N GLU A 161 -10.74 10.74 11.03
CA GLU A 161 -10.93 9.29 10.99
C GLU A 161 -9.60 8.53 11.16
N HIS A 162 -8.54 8.99 10.49
CA HIS A 162 -7.22 8.38 10.60
C HIS A 162 -6.69 8.42 12.04
N PHE A 163 -6.70 9.59 12.70
CA PHE A 163 -6.24 9.69 14.09
C PHE A 163 -7.16 8.97 15.08
N LYS A 164 -8.48 8.99 14.87
CA LYS A 164 -9.41 8.22 15.70
C LYS A 164 -9.10 6.72 15.63
N LYS A 165 -8.71 6.21 14.47
CA LYS A 165 -8.30 4.81 14.30
C LYS A 165 -7.01 4.51 15.07
N HIS A 166 -6.03 5.41 15.05
CA HIS A 166 -4.82 5.30 15.86
C HIS A 166 -5.11 5.27 17.36
N ASP A 167 -5.94 6.19 17.86
CA ASP A 167 -6.36 6.21 19.26
C ASP A 167 -7.01 4.86 19.67
N GLU A 168 -7.90 4.32 18.83
CA GLU A 168 -8.54 3.02 19.07
C GLU A 168 -7.55 1.84 19.08
N MET A 169 -6.51 1.89 18.24
CA MET A 169 -5.46 0.89 18.16
C MET A 169 -4.52 0.97 19.37
N GLU A 170 -4.12 2.17 19.79
CA GLU A 170 -3.30 2.38 21.01
C GLU A 170 -4.05 1.88 22.25
N ASP A 171 -5.33 2.25 22.40
CA ASP A 171 -6.21 1.77 23.46
C ASP A 171 -6.31 0.23 23.48
N ALA A 172 -6.37 -0.40 22.30
CA ALA A 172 -6.41 -1.86 22.19
C ALA A 172 -5.08 -2.50 22.60
N GLN A 173 -3.97 -1.91 22.19
CA GLN A 173 -2.63 -2.34 22.55
C GLN A 173 -2.39 -2.24 24.06
N ASP A 174 -2.76 -1.12 24.68
CA ASP A 174 -2.66 -0.92 26.13
C ASP A 174 -3.46 -1.97 26.91
N ARG A 175 -4.68 -2.29 26.45
CA ARG A 175 -5.49 -3.37 27.03
C ARG A 175 -4.79 -4.72 26.92
N LEU A 176 -4.19 -5.03 25.76
CA LEU A 176 -3.46 -6.28 25.56
C LEU A 176 -2.22 -6.36 26.46
N GLU A 177 -1.44 -5.29 26.58
CA GLU A 177 -0.25 -5.24 27.44
C GLU A 177 -0.61 -5.37 28.92
N ALA A 178 -1.71 -4.73 29.35
CA ALA A 178 -2.23 -4.90 30.70
C ALA A 178 -2.59 -6.36 30.98
N MET A 179 -3.21 -7.06 30.03
CA MET A 179 -3.51 -8.50 30.15
C MET A 179 -2.26 -9.36 30.19
N GLN A 180 -1.22 -9.05 29.39
CA GLN A 180 0.03 -9.81 29.36
C GLN A 180 0.84 -9.68 30.66
N LYS A 181 0.71 -8.56 31.38
CA LYS A 181 1.32 -8.36 32.71
C LYS A 181 0.69 -9.24 33.79
N LEU A 182 -0.53 -9.76 33.57
CA LEU A 182 -1.16 -10.69 34.50
C LEU A 182 -0.56 -12.08 34.34
N SER A 183 -0.03 -12.64 35.43
CA SER A 183 0.48 -14.02 35.43
C SER A 183 -0.61 -15.06 35.14
N ILE A 184 -1.87 -14.74 35.43
CA ILE A 184 -3.05 -15.55 35.15
C ILE A 184 -4.20 -14.63 34.76
N VAL A 185 -4.79 -14.84 33.58
CA VAL A 185 -6.03 -14.16 33.18
C VAL A 185 -7.22 -14.98 33.69
N GLU A 186 -7.81 -14.56 34.81
CA GLU A 186 -8.85 -15.34 35.51
C GLU A 186 -10.07 -15.68 34.64
N ALA A 187 -10.44 -14.79 33.72
CA ALA A 187 -11.52 -15.01 32.75
C ALA A 187 -11.28 -16.25 31.86
N ASN A 188 -10.02 -16.55 31.56
CA ASN A 188 -9.61 -17.68 30.73
C ASN A 188 -9.41 -18.98 31.53
N ILE A 189 -9.54 -18.95 32.87
CA ILE A 189 -9.47 -20.17 33.69
C ILE A 189 -10.72 -21.02 33.40
N PRO A 190 -10.57 -22.27 32.91
CA PRO A 190 -11.70 -23.17 32.70
C PRO A 190 -12.49 -23.41 34.00
N GLN A 191 -13.81 -23.54 33.91
CA GLN A 191 -14.71 -23.63 35.07
C GLN A 191 -14.31 -24.73 36.08
N LYS A 192 -13.74 -25.84 35.62
CA LYS A 192 -13.24 -26.96 36.45
C LYS A 192 -12.06 -26.60 37.37
N PHE A 193 -11.40 -25.47 37.17
CA PHE A 193 -10.25 -25.01 37.96
C PHE A 193 -10.54 -23.76 38.79
N ARG A 194 -11.74 -23.18 38.71
CA ARG A 194 -12.14 -22.04 39.56
C ARG A 194 -12.52 -22.57 40.95
N ARG A 195 -11.94 -22.02 42.01
CA ARG A 195 -12.37 -22.33 43.39
C ARG A 195 -13.75 -21.71 43.62
N GLN A 196 -14.70 -22.54 44.05
CA GLN A 196 -16.03 -22.11 44.52
C GLN A 196 -15.95 -21.55 45.94
#